data_AF-A0A919SJ71-F1
#
_entry.id   AF-A0A919SJ71-F1
#
_cell.length_a   1.000
_cell.length_b   1.000
_cell.length_c   1.000
_cell.angle_alpha   90.00
_cell.angle_beta   90.00
_cell.angle_gamma   90.00
#
_symmetry.space_group_name_H-M   'P 1'
#
loop_
_entity.id
_entity.type
_entity.pdbx_description
1 polymer ?
#
loop_
_entity_poly.entity_id
_entity_poly.type
_entity_poly.pdbx_seq_one_letter_code
_entity_poly.pdbx_strand_id
1 'polypeptide(L)'
;MAEALTRGHDVTAVVRDVSRYQGPPDARVVAGDVLDAAAHADGADAVISAVHQSGADFFVRAAQSLTAAGARRIVVVGLASVLPTADGTLLMDTAGYPQEWRDFYLAHAAGVAALDGDWAVVSPAGDFDHDGPRLGRYRVTAADAGSRISYADLAIALIDEAEQPRHHRQHIGVGWFAEDSPSSFTG
;
A
#
# COMPACT_ATOMS: atom_id res chain seq x y z
N MET A 1 0.77 4.08 10.23
CA MET A 1 0.92 4.01 11.70
C MET A 1 0.54 5.33 12.38
N ALA A 2 1.33 6.41 12.23
CA ALA A 2 1.02 7.70 12.86
C ALA A 2 -0.40 8.22 12.54
N GLU A 3 -0.85 8.03 11.30
CA GLU A 3 -2.22 8.38 10.89
C GLU A 3 -3.28 7.65 11.71
N ALA A 4 -3.15 6.33 11.87
CA ALA A 4 -4.11 5.53 12.62
C ALA A 4 -4.17 5.94 14.11
N LEU A 5 -3.01 6.15 14.73
CA LEU A 5 -2.94 6.60 16.13
C LEU A 5 -3.60 7.97 16.32
N THR A 6 -3.39 8.90 15.39
CA THR A 6 -3.99 10.24 15.43
C THR A 6 -5.52 10.18 15.36
N ARG A 7 -6.07 9.16 14.68
CA ARG A 7 -7.52 8.91 14.59
C ARG A 7 -8.09 8.06 15.74
N GLY A 8 -7.25 7.69 16.71
CA GLY A 8 -7.69 6.98 17.93
C GLY A 8 -7.78 5.47 17.79
N HIS A 9 -7.17 4.87 16.76
CA HIS A 9 -7.10 3.41 16.63
C HIS A 9 -6.13 2.80 17.64
N ASP A 10 -6.48 1.61 18.15
CA ASP A 10 -5.52 0.74 18.84
C ASP A 10 -4.67 0.03 17.78
N VAL A 11 -3.37 0.30 17.75
CA VAL A 11 -2.49 -0.17 16.68
C VAL A 11 -1.34 -1.00 17.25
N THR A 12 -1.22 -2.22 16.74
CA THR A 12 -0.05 -3.08 16.93
C THR A 12 0.81 -3.05 15.68
N ALA A 13 2.03 -2.53 15.80
CA ALA A 13 3.05 -2.61 14.76
C ALA A 13 3.76 -3.97 14.83
N VAL A 14 3.64 -4.76 13.75
CA VAL A 14 4.34 -6.04 13.61
C VAL A 14 5.57 -5.80 12.73
N VAL A 15 6.77 -6.00 13.29
CA VAL A 15 8.04 -5.81 12.56
C VAL A 15 8.99 -6.96 12.80
N ARG A 16 9.85 -7.29 11.82
CA ARG A 16 10.83 -8.39 11.98
C ARG A 16 11.85 -8.13 13.08
N ASP A 17 12.28 -6.88 13.22
CA ASP A 17 13.27 -6.45 14.20
C ASP A 17 12.79 -5.17 14.90
N VAL A 18 12.38 -5.33 16.15
CA VAL A 18 11.86 -4.25 16.99
C VAL A 18 12.92 -3.17 17.24
N SER A 19 14.21 -3.52 17.25
CA SER A 19 15.29 -2.54 17.46
C SER A 19 15.43 -1.54 16.32
N ARG A 20 14.87 -1.86 15.15
CA ARG A 20 14.87 -1.01 13.95
C ARG A 20 13.58 -0.20 13.79
N TYR A 21 12.64 -0.32 14.73
CA TYR A 21 11.40 0.44 14.68
C TYR A 21 11.66 1.93 14.91
N GLN A 22 11.21 2.76 13.96
CA GLN A 22 11.33 4.22 14.00
C GLN A 22 9.95 4.93 13.96
N GLY A 23 8.88 4.17 14.23
CA GLY A 23 7.53 4.74 14.24
C GLY A 23 7.18 5.46 15.55
N PRO A 24 5.92 5.86 15.72
CA PRO A 24 5.45 6.56 16.92
C PRO A 24 5.73 5.77 18.21
N PRO A 25 6.23 6.42 19.27
CA PRO A 25 6.61 5.74 20.51
C PRO A 25 5.42 5.14 21.27
N ASP A 26 4.22 5.66 21.04
CA ASP A 26 2.98 5.23 21.70
C ASP A 26 2.38 3.97 21.05
N ALA A 27 2.95 3.50 19.93
CA ALA A 27 2.48 2.28 19.29
C ALA A 27 2.91 1.04 20.09
N ARG A 28 2.02 0.05 20.22
CA ARG A 28 2.43 -1.28 20.64
C ARG A 28 3.26 -1.90 19.53
N VAL A 29 4.49 -2.34 19.81
CA VAL A 29 5.37 -2.97 18.81
C VAL A 29 5.67 -4.40 19.21
N VAL A 30 5.51 -5.33 18.27
CA VAL A 30 5.80 -6.76 18.45
C VAL A 30 6.70 -7.28 17.34
N ALA A 31 7.54 -8.25 17.68
CA ALA A 31 8.34 -8.97 16.70
C ALA A 31 7.44 -9.96 15.93
N GLY A 32 7.54 -9.96 14.60
CA GLY A 32 6.76 -10.86 13.75
C GLY A 32 7.13 -10.77 12.27
N ASP A 33 6.62 -11.72 11.48
CA ASP A 33 6.82 -11.81 10.03
C ASP A 33 5.46 -11.88 9.32
N VAL A 34 5.34 -11.21 8.18
CA VAL A 34 4.11 -11.24 7.37
C VAL A 34 3.80 -12.64 6.84
N LEU A 35 4.80 -13.51 6.76
CA LEU A 35 4.62 -14.91 6.39
C LEU A 35 3.93 -15.74 7.49
N ASP A 36 3.79 -15.18 8.71
CA ASP A 36 3.03 -15.73 9.84
C ASP A 36 2.04 -14.71 10.41
N ALA A 37 1.26 -14.05 9.53
CA ALA A 37 0.36 -12.97 9.90
C ALA A 37 -0.72 -13.42 10.92
N ALA A 38 -1.15 -14.68 10.87
CA ALA A 38 -2.15 -15.23 11.77
C ALA A 38 -1.74 -15.17 13.26
N ALA A 39 -0.44 -15.22 13.57
CA ALA A 39 0.06 -15.10 14.94
C ALA A 39 -0.19 -13.71 15.56
N HIS A 40 -0.55 -12.71 14.75
CA HIS A 40 -0.65 -11.31 15.18
C HIS A 40 -1.98 -10.62 14.85
N ALA A 41 -2.87 -11.28 14.09
CA ALA A 41 -4.12 -10.68 13.63
C ALA A 41 -5.35 -11.07 14.48
N ASP A 42 -5.18 -11.88 15.53
CA ASP A 42 -6.30 -12.31 16.37
C ASP A 42 -7.03 -11.10 16.99
N GLY A 43 -8.34 -11.04 16.79
CA GLY A 43 -9.19 -9.93 17.24
C GLY A 43 -9.02 -8.61 16.47
N ALA A 44 -8.20 -8.55 15.42
CA ALA A 44 -8.01 -7.33 14.64
C ALA A 44 -9.20 -7.06 13.69
N ASP A 45 -9.71 -5.83 13.70
CA ASP A 45 -10.74 -5.40 12.74
C ASP A 45 -10.19 -5.28 11.31
N ALA A 46 -8.94 -4.83 11.18
CA ALA A 46 -8.26 -4.71 9.90
C ALA A 46 -6.77 -5.02 10.03
N VAL A 47 -6.19 -5.58 8.96
CA VAL A 47 -4.74 -5.76 8.82
C VAL A 47 -4.26 -4.91 7.65
N ILE A 48 -3.26 -4.07 7.90
CA ILE A 48 -2.62 -3.25 6.88
C ILE A 48 -1.21 -3.76 6.63
N SER A 49 -0.92 -4.21 5.41
CA SER A 49 0.39 -4.68 5.00
C SER A 49 1.11 -3.64 4.16
N ALA A 50 2.26 -3.18 4.66
CA ALA A 50 3.17 -2.26 3.96
C ALA A 50 4.57 -2.89 3.78
N VAL A 51 4.60 -4.21 3.55
CA VAL A 51 5.85 -4.95 3.41
C VAL A 51 6.52 -4.67 2.06
N HIS A 52 7.84 -4.55 2.10
CA HIS A 52 8.67 -4.43 0.91
C HIS A 52 9.78 -5.49 0.98
N GLN A 53 9.83 -6.37 -0.02
CA GLN A 53 10.90 -7.34 -0.18
C GLN A 53 11.04 -7.73 -1.65
N SER A 54 12.23 -8.20 -2.03
CA SER A 54 12.49 -8.83 -3.32
C SER A 54 12.15 -10.32 -3.30
N GLY A 55 11.69 -10.85 -4.43
CA GLY A 55 11.47 -12.28 -4.63
C GLY A 55 10.09 -12.57 -5.20
N ALA A 56 10.05 -13.42 -6.24
CA ALA A 56 8.82 -13.69 -6.99
C ALA A 56 7.74 -14.39 -6.16
N ASP A 57 8.11 -15.25 -5.20
CA ASP A 57 7.18 -16.03 -4.38
C ASP A 57 6.70 -15.28 -3.12
N PHE A 58 7.46 -14.27 -2.68
CA PHE A 58 7.24 -13.61 -1.39
C PHE A 58 5.84 -12.99 -1.30
N PHE A 59 5.43 -12.23 -2.31
CA PHE A 59 4.14 -11.53 -2.29
C PHE A 59 2.94 -12.48 -2.33
N VAL A 60 3.06 -13.62 -3.03
CA VAL A 60 2.04 -14.67 -3.03
C VAL A 60 1.90 -15.27 -1.62
N ARG A 61 3.02 -15.63 -0.99
CA ARG A 61 3.02 -16.22 0.35
C ARG A 61 2.54 -15.23 1.41
N ALA A 62 2.91 -13.95 1.28
CA ALA A 62 2.43 -12.89 2.16
C ALA A 62 0.92 -12.69 2.00
N ALA A 63 0.40 -12.63 0.78
CA ALA A 63 -1.04 -12.53 0.52
C ALA A 63 -1.81 -13.72 1.11
N GLN A 64 -1.33 -14.94 0.91
CA GLN A 64 -1.93 -16.15 1.49
C GLN A 64 -1.91 -16.11 3.02
N SER A 65 -0.82 -15.66 3.64
CA SER A 65 -0.70 -15.54 5.09
C SER A 65 -1.65 -14.48 5.64
N LEU A 66 -1.76 -13.32 4.98
CA LEU A 66 -2.70 -12.25 5.35
C LEU A 66 -4.16 -12.70 5.25
N THR A 67 -4.52 -13.42 4.20
CA THR A 67 -5.85 -14.02 4.04
C THR A 67 -6.12 -15.08 5.12
N ALA A 68 -5.14 -15.94 5.40
CA ALA A 68 -5.26 -16.97 6.43
C ALA A 68 -5.36 -16.38 7.86
N ALA A 69 -4.90 -15.14 8.05
CA ALA A 69 -4.98 -14.43 9.33
C ALA A 69 -6.42 -14.13 9.78
N GLY A 70 -7.40 -14.21 8.86
CA GLY A 70 -8.82 -14.16 9.20
C GLY A 70 -9.34 -12.78 9.64
N ALA A 71 -8.59 -11.72 9.42
CA ALA A 71 -9.03 -10.35 9.68
C ALA A 71 -10.24 -9.98 8.82
N ARG A 72 -11.14 -9.14 9.34
CA ARG A 72 -12.36 -8.75 8.62
C ARG A 72 -12.07 -7.92 7.36
N ARG A 73 -10.95 -7.19 7.38
CA ARG A 73 -10.51 -6.31 6.29
C ARG A 73 -9.00 -6.41 6.10
N ILE A 74 -8.56 -6.56 4.86
CA ILE A 74 -7.14 -6.56 4.49
C ILE A 74 -6.86 -5.36 3.59
N VAL A 75 -5.91 -4.51 3.96
CA VAL A 75 -5.44 -3.40 3.13
C VAL A 75 -3.96 -3.59 2.83
N VAL A 76 -3.57 -3.53 1.56
CA VAL A 76 -2.18 -3.77 1.15
C VAL A 76 -1.66 -2.57 0.38
N VAL A 77 -0.45 -2.12 0.70
CA VAL A 77 0.28 -1.16 -0.14
C VAL A 77 0.69 -1.86 -1.42
N GLY A 78 0.15 -1.40 -2.54
CA GLY A 78 0.44 -1.96 -3.86
C GLY A 78 1.60 -1.26 -4.57
N LEU A 79 1.75 -1.62 -5.84
CA LEU A 79 2.69 -0.99 -6.77
C LEU A 79 1.95 -0.30 -7.93
N ALA A 80 2.41 0.88 -8.34
CA ALA A 80 1.82 1.62 -9.48
C ALA A 80 1.96 0.86 -10.80
N SER A 81 3.06 0.13 -10.99
CA SER A 81 3.44 -0.54 -12.24
C SER A 81 2.40 -1.56 -12.73
N VAL A 82 1.60 -2.13 -11.82
CA VAL A 82 0.58 -3.15 -12.15
C VAL A 82 -0.84 -2.59 -12.17
N LEU A 83 -1.00 -1.27 -12.04
CA LEU A 83 -2.29 -0.60 -12.23
C LEU A 83 -2.52 -0.26 -13.71
N PRO A 84 -3.78 -0.27 -14.16
CA PRO A 84 -4.13 0.21 -15.49
C PRO A 84 -4.07 1.74 -15.58
N THR A 85 -3.56 2.25 -16.69
CA THR A 85 -3.67 3.63 -17.14
C THR A 85 -5.10 3.93 -17.62
N ALA A 86 -5.39 5.18 -17.96
CA ALA A 86 -6.74 5.61 -18.38
C ALA A 86 -7.26 4.90 -19.65
N ASP A 87 -6.36 4.40 -20.50
CA ASP A 87 -6.67 3.61 -21.70
C ASP A 87 -6.73 2.09 -21.44
N GLY A 88 -6.49 1.66 -20.20
CA GLY A 88 -6.53 0.25 -19.77
C GLY A 88 -5.21 -0.50 -19.88
N THR A 89 -4.16 0.10 -20.44
CA THR A 89 -2.81 -0.51 -20.50
C THR A 89 -2.22 -0.59 -19.09
N LEU A 90 -1.50 -1.66 -18.72
CA LEU A 90 -0.79 -1.65 -17.43
C LEU A 90 0.36 -0.63 -17.50
N LEU A 91 0.59 0.13 -16.42
CA LEU A 91 1.63 1.16 -16.40
C LEU A 91 3.01 0.59 -16.81
N MET A 92 3.34 -0.62 -16.35
CA MET A 92 4.57 -1.32 -16.73
C MET A 92 4.70 -1.68 -18.21
N ASP A 93 3.61 -1.71 -18.96
CA ASP A 93 3.58 -2.04 -20.38
C ASP A 93 3.49 -0.78 -21.27
N THR A 94 3.53 0.42 -20.66
CA THR A 94 3.61 1.69 -21.40
C THR A 94 4.99 1.92 -22.01
N ALA A 95 5.04 2.67 -23.11
CA ALA A 95 6.28 2.94 -23.83
C ALA A 95 7.28 3.71 -22.95
N GLY A 96 8.52 3.21 -22.86
CA GLY A 96 9.59 3.83 -22.09
C GLY A 96 9.59 3.53 -20.59
N TYR A 97 8.66 2.70 -20.09
CA TYR A 97 8.66 2.29 -18.69
C TYR A 97 9.84 1.35 -18.36
N PRO A 98 10.58 1.57 -17.26
CA PRO A 98 11.74 0.75 -16.89
C PRO A 98 11.39 -0.74 -16.75
N GLN A 99 12.08 -1.62 -17.50
CA GLN A 99 11.80 -3.06 -17.55
C GLN A 99 12.78 -3.90 -16.73
N GLU A 100 13.88 -3.33 -16.25
CA GLU A 100 14.88 -4.02 -15.44
C GLU A 100 14.32 -4.57 -14.12
N TRP A 101 13.17 -4.05 -13.67
CA TRP A 101 12.45 -4.52 -12.47
C TRP A 101 11.16 -5.28 -12.80
N ARG A 102 10.98 -5.75 -14.04
CA ARG A 102 9.73 -6.40 -14.47
C ARG A 102 9.34 -7.59 -13.60
N ASP A 103 10.30 -8.41 -13.19
CA ASP A 103 10.05 -9.55 -12.31
C ASP A 103 9.46 -9.12 -10.96
N PHE A 104 9.90 -7.98 -10.44
CA PHE A 104 9.36 -7.40 -9.21
C PHE A 104 7.91 -6.93 -9.39
N TYR A 105 7.59 -6.31 -10.54
CA TYR A 105 6.22 -5.90 -10.86
C TYR A 105 5.29 -7.10 -10.95
N LEU A 106 5.71 -8.15 -11.66
CA LEU A 106 4.94 -9.38 -11.82
C LEU A 106 4.74 -10.12 -10.50
N ALA A 107 5.73 -10.07 -9.59
CA ALA A 107 5.60 -10.61 -8.25
C ALA A 107 4.50 -9.90 -7.44
N HIS A 108 4.43 -8.57 -7.50
CA HIS A 108 3.34 -7.80 -6.90
C HIS A 108 1.97 -8.19 -7.50
N ALA A 109 1.86 -8.26 -8.83
CA ALA A 109 0.62 -8.68 -9.49
C ALA A 109 0.17 -10.08 -9.05
N ALA A 110 1.11 -11.03 -8.93
CA ALA A 110 0.83 -12.38 -8.44
C ALA A 110 0.36 -12.39 -6.98
N GLY A 111 0.94 -11.53 -6.12
CA GLY A 111 0.47 -11.33 -4.76
C GLY A 111 -0.96 -10.82 -4.67
N VAL A 112 -1.30 -9.79 -5.47
CA VAL A 112 -2.68 -9.26 -5.55
C VAL A 112 -3.65 -10.35 -5.98
N ALA A 113 -3.29 -11.15 -6.99
CA ALA A 113 -4.13 -12.25 -7.47
C ALA A 113 -4.31 -13.39 -6.45
N ALA A 114 -3.43 -13.50 -5.46
CA ALA A 114 -3.48 -14.52 -4.41
C ALA A 114 -4.29 -14.10 -3.17
N LEU A 115 -4.74 -12.83 -3.08
CA LEU A 115 -5.57 -12.35 -1.97
C LEU A 115 -6.99 -12.91 -2.08
N ASP A 116 -7.52 -13.35 -0.94
CA ASP A 116 -8.92 -13.73 -0.78
C ASP A 116 -9.56 -13.08 0.47
N GLY A 117 -10.89 -13.14 0.55
CA GLY A 117 -11.69 -12.41 1.55
C GLY A 117 -12.06 -11.00 1.09
N ASP A 118 -12.23 -10.09 2.05
CA ASP A 118 -12.46 -8.66 1.81
C ASP A 118 -11.15 -7.88 1.89
N TRP A 119 -10.65 -7.47 0.72
CA TRP A 119 -9.39 -6.77 0.58
C TRP A 119 -9.46 -5.53 -0.32
N ALA A 120 -8.54 -4.60 -0.09
CA ALA A 120 -8.21 -3.53 -1.03
C ALA A 120 -6.68 -3.40 -1.15
N VAL A 121 -6.21 -3.25 -2.38
CA VAL A 121 -4.80 -2.89 -2.64
C VAL A 121 -4.78 -1.42 -3.02
N VAL A 122 -4.00 -0.62 -2.31
CA VAL A 122 -3.89 0.83 -2.51
C VAL A 122 -2.46 1.13 -2.94
N SER A 123 -2.26 1.56 -4.18
CA SER A 123 -0.97 2.03 -4.66
C SER A 123 -0.97 3.54 -4.85
N PRO A 124 0.19 4.20 -4.77
CA PRO A 124 0.43 5.38 -5.58
C PRO A 124 0.00 5.13 -7.03
N ALA A 125 -0.68 6.09 -7.65
CA ALA A 125 -1.05 6.01 -9.06
C ALA A 125 0.13 6.32 -10.01
N GLY A 126 1.25 6.81 -9.47
CA GLY A 126 2.45 7.18 -10.20
C GLY A 126 3.65 7.23 -9.28
N ASP A 127 4.36 8.36 -9.31
CA ASP A 127 5.52 8.64 -8.48
C ASP A 127 5.14 8.77 -6.99
N PHE A 128 5.98 8.18 -6.14
CA PHE A 128 5.76 8.11 -4.71
C PHE A 128 6.77 9.03 -4.00
N ASP A 129 6.29 10.22 -3.64
CA ASP A 129 7.14 11.30 -3.15
C ASP A 129 7.43 11.12 -1.66
N HIS A 130 8.68 10.81 -1.34
CA HIS A 130 9.12 10.55 0.03
C HIS A 130 9.27 11.84 0.84
N ASP A 131 9.55 12.96 0.17
CA ASP A 131 9.74 14.29 0.76
C ASP A 131 8.49 15.18 0.58
N GLY A 132 7.44 14.63 -0.02
CA GLY A 132 6.20 15.33 -0.33
C GLY A 132 5.45 15.80 0.93
N PRO A 133 4.80 16.97 0.89
CA PRO A 133 4.03 17.47 2.02
C PRO A 133 2.81 16.59 2.34
N ARG A 134 2.27 16.75 3.55
CA ARG A 134 0.92 16.27 3.88
C ARG A 134 -0.10 17.30 3.41
N LEU A 135 -0.87 16.99 2.37
CA LEU A 135 -1.97 17.86 1.91
C LEU A 135 -3.30 17.51 2.58
N GLY A 136 -3.42 16.33 3.17
CA GLY A 136 -4.64 15.89 3.84
C GLY A 136 -5.74 15.44 2.90
N ARG A 137 -5.45 15.32 1.59
CA ARG A 137 -6.41 14.94 0.56
C ARG A 137 -5.77 14.12 -0.55
N TYR A 138 -6.57 13.27 -1.16
CA TYR A 138 -6.19 12.43 -2.29
C TYR A 138 -7.42 12.16 -3.17
N ARG A 139 -7.19 11.65 -4.37
CA ARG A 139 -8.24 11.10 -5.25
C ARG A 139 -7.88 9.69 -5.69
N VAL A 140 -8.89 8.88 -5.93
CA VAL A 140 -8.74 7.61 -6.66
C VAL A 140 -8.60 7.94 -8.15
N THR A 141 -7.61 7.35 -8.81
CA THR A 141 -7.30 7.64 -10.22
C THR A 141 -6.64 6.46 -10.91
N ALA A 142 -6.76 6.40 -12.23
CA ALA A 142 -5.97 5.50 -13.07
C ALA A 142 -4.47 5.82 -12.93
N ALA A 143 -3.64 4.84 -13.29
CA ALA A 143 -2.20 5.00 -13.27
C ALA A 143 -1.73 6.07 -14.27
N ASP A 144 -0.76 6.87 -13.86
CA ASP A 144 -0.08 7.87 -14.67
C ASP A 144 1.30 8.10 -14.05
N ALA A 145 2.37 7.94 -14.83
CA ALA A 145 3.73 8.16 -14.35
C ALA A 145 3.98 9.58 -13.80
N GLY A 146 3.20 10.58 -14.26
CA GLY A 146 3.23 11.94 -13.76
C GLY A 146 2.34 12.19 -12.53
N SER A 147 1.51 11.23 -12.13
CA SER A 147 0.75 11.32 -10.87
C SER A 147 1.70 11.26 -9.68
N ARG A 148 1.38 12.00 -8.61
CA ARG A 148 2.20 12.05 -7.39
C ARG A 148 1.33 11.90 -6.15
N ILE A 149 1.91 11.35 -5.09
CA ILE A 149 1.34 11.35 -3.74
C ILE A 149 2.47 11.26 -2.71
N SER A 150 2.29 11.84 -1.53
CA SER A 150 3.24 11.68 -0.41
C SER A 150 2.95 10.45 0.43
N TYR A 151 3.93 10.03 1.25
CA TYR A 151 3.74 9.00 2.28
C TYR A 151 2.59 9.35 3.25
N ALA A 152 2.48 10.62 3.62
CA ALA A 152 1.47 11.08 4.56
C ALA A 152 0.05 10.91 3.98
N ASP A 153 -0.15 11.28 2.72
CA ASP A 153 -1.48 11.19 2.09
C ASP A 153 -1.81 9.78 1.60
N LEU A 154 -0.81 8.96 1.24
CA LEU A 154 -1.04 7.53 1.05
C LEU A 154 -1.48 6.86 2.36
N ALA A 155 -0.89 7.23 3.50
CA ALA A 155 -1.31 6.72 4.80
C ALA A 155 -2.77 7.09 5.11
N ILE A 156 -3.22 8.30 4.75
CA ILE A 156 -4.64 8.69 4.83
C ILE A 156 -5.50 7.73 4.02
N ALA A 157 -5.16 7.47 2.76
CA ALA A 157 -5.93 6.57 1.91
C ALA A 157 -6.02 5.13 2.44
N LEU A 158 -4.93 4.62 3.03
CA LEU A 158 -4.91 3.28 3.65
C LEU A 158 -5.82 3.21 4.87
N ILE A 159 -5.81 4.23 5.74
CA ILE A 159 -6.64 4.27 6.94
C ILE A 159 -8.11 4.50 6.57
N ASP A 160 -8.40 5.33 5.58
CA ASP A 160 -9.75 5.53 5.04
C ASP A 160 -10.38 4.21 4.56
N GLU A 161 -9.62 3.37 3.83
CA GLU A 161 -10.11 2.05 3.37
C GLU A 161 -10.23 0.99 4.47
N ALA A 162 -9.54 1.19 5.59
CA ALA A 162 -9.68 0.34 6.78
C ALA A 162 -10.90 0.75 7.62
N GLU A 163 -11.14 2.06 7.79
CA GLU A 163 -12.25 2.63 8.56
C GLU A 163 -13.60 2.50 7.85
N GLN A 164 -13.62 2.85 6.57
CA GLN A 164 -14.83 2.92 5.74
C GLN A 164 -14.55 2.23 4.41
N PRO A 165 -14.62 0.88 4.36
CA PRO A 165 -14.37 0.12 3.14
C PRO A 165 -15.26 0.62 2.01
N ARG A 166 -14.65 1.22 0.99
CA ARG A 166 -15.33 1.68 -0.23
C ARG A 166 -15.05 0.76 -1.41
N HIS A 167 -13.90 0.08 -1.37
CA HIS A 167 -13.44 -0.79 -2.44
C HIS A 167 -13.26 -2.22 -1.92
N HIS A 168 -13.95 -3.19 -2.55
CA HIS A 168 -13.91 -4.60 -2.17
C HIS A 168 -13.33 -5.42 -3.32
N ARG A 169 -12.25 -6.16 -3.04
CA ARG A 169 -11.51 -6.99 -4.00
C ARG A 169 -11.03 -6.17 -5.21
N GLN A 170 -10.49 -4.98 -4.91
CA GLN A 170 -10.04 -4.03 -5.92
C GLN A 170 -8.62 -3.54 -5.65
N HIS A 171 -7.88 -3.33 -6.73
CA HIS A 171 -6.61 -2.64 -6.73
C HIS A 171 -6.81 -1.23 -7.27
N ILE A 172 -6.68 -0.23 -6.40
CA ILE A 172 -6.89 1.18 -6.71
C ILE A 172 -5.58 1.96 -6.71
N GLY A 173 -5.49 2.94 -7.61
CA GLY A 173 -4.46 3.98 -7.61
C GLY A 173 -4.95 5.22 -6.87
N VAL A 174 -4.08 5.82 -6.07
CA VAL A 174 -4.33 7.12 -5.44
C VAL A 174 -3.26 8.14 -5.80
N GLY A 175 -3.68 9.38 -6.01
CA GLY A 175 -2.82 10.49 -6.36
C GLY A 175 -3.40 11.81 -5.88
N TRP A 176 -2.61 12.86 -5.96
CA TRP A 176 -3.10 14.22 -5.76
C TRP A 176 -3.95 14.71 -6.94
N PHE A 177 -4.70 15.78 -6.69
CA PHE A 177 -5.37 16.53 -7.75
C PHE A 177 -4.33 17.27 -8.60
N ALA A 178 -4.63 17.53 -9.88
CA ALA A 178 -3.66 18.17 -10.78
C ALA A 178 -3.19 19.55 -10.27
N GLU A 179 -4.04 20.26 -9.54
CA GLU A 179 -3.74 21.55 -8.89
C GLU A 179 -2.79 21.46 -7.70
N ASP A 180 -2.63 20.27 -7.12
CA ASP A 180 -1.85 20.01 -5.90
C ASP A 180 -0.41 19.58 -6.22
N SER A 181 -0.15 19.14 -7.45
CA SER A 181 1.19 18.74 -7.88
C SER A 181 2.11 19.97 -7.86
N PRO A 182 3.16 20.01 -7.02
CA PRO A 182 4.09 21.13 -7.02
C PRO A 182 4.69 21.23 -8.42
N SER A 183 4.60 22.42 -9.02
CA SER A 183 5.12 22.66 -10.37
C SER A 183 6.58 22.24 -10.41
N SER A 184 6.92 21.33 -11.32
CA SER A 184 8.30 20.98 -11.59
C SER A 184 9.02 22.26 -12.03
N PHE A 185 9.87 22.79 -11.15
CA PHE A 185 10.83 23.83 -11.50
C PHE A 185 11.77 23.24 -12.54
N THR A 186 11.55 23.59 -13.80
CA THR A 186 12.54 23.43 -14.86
C THR A 186 13.51 24.59 -14.72
N GLY A 187 14.65 24.32 -14.08
CA GLY A 187 15.86 25.13 -14.15
C GLY A 187 16.78 24.63 -15.25
#